data_AF-A0A919GP70-F1
#
_entry.id   AF-A0A919GP70-F1
#
_cell.length_a   1.000
_cell.length_b   1.000
_cell.length_c   1.000
_cell.angle_alpha   90.00
_cell.angle_beta   90.00
_cell.angle_gamma   90.00
#
_symmetry.space_group_name_H-M   'P 1'
#
loop_
_entity.id
_entity.type
_entity.pdbx_description
1 polymer ?
#
loop_
_entity_poly.entity_id
_entity_poly.type
_entity_poly.pdbx_seq_one_letter_code
_entity_poly.pdbx_strand_id
1 'polypeptide(L)'
;MPLINALQAFFTHAADEIDKVPTPDSAGEAGTIPLNMPRAEVHKRLCTARNYVDLAIKHETAGRPLSAQHALHQVLPELVPDADGTQEEAERLARTVRSGGTAATGLGLAAGLVTPTRAWGD
;
A
#
# COMPACT_ATOMS: atom_id res chain seq x y z
N MET A 1 -11.57 15.19 1.95
CA MET A 1 -10.23 14.56 2.04
C MET A 1 -9.12 15.47 2.62
N PRO A 2 -9.36 16.42 3.54
CA PRO A 2 -8.26 17.27 4.01
C PRO A 2 -7.24 16.52 4.90
N LEU A 3 -7.71 15.58 5.73
CA LEU A 3 -6.86 14.90 6.71
C LEU A 3 -5.85 13.92 6.07
N ILE A 4 -6.30 13.08 5.14
CA ILE A 4 -5.41 12.10 4.49
C ILE A 4 -4.32 12.77 3.65
N ASN A 5 -4.65 13.91 3.02
CA ASN A 5 -3.69 14.73 2.29
C ASN A 5 -2.70 15.41 3.23
N ALA A 6 -3.15 15.85 4.41
CA ALA A 6 -2.26 16.40 5.44
C ALA A 6 -1.29 15.34 5.97
N LEU A 7 -1.75 14.09 6.18
CA LEU A 7 -0.89 12.97 6.57
C LEU A 7 0.15 12.66 5.49
N GLN A 8 -0.25 12.64 4.22
CA GLN A 8 0.68 12.44 3.11
C GLN A 8 1.77 13.53 3.10
N ALA A 9 1.37 14.80 3.20
CA ALA A 9 2.29 15.93 3.24
C ALA A 9 3.23 15.86 4.45
N PHE A 10 2.70 15.52 5.62
CA PHE A 10 3.47 15.34 6.85
C PHE A 10 4.54 14.25 6.70
N PHE A 11 4.17 13.03 6.28
CA PHE A 11 5.15 11.94 6.17
C PHE A 11 6.18 12.18 5.06
N THR A 12 5.79 12.89 3.99
CA THR A 12 6.73 13.32 2.94
C THR A 12 7.77 14.27 3.52
N HIS A 13 7.32 15.35 4.17
CA HIS A 13 8.23 16.34 4.75
C HIS A 13 9.08 15.76 5.90
N ALA A 14 8.50 14.89 6.72
CA ALA A 14 9.22 14.24 7.81
C ALA A 14 10.33 13.33 7.29
N ALA A 15 10.07 12.54 6.24
CA ALA A 15 11.09 11.71 5.60
C ALA A 15 12.20 12.56 4.97
N ASP A 16 11.85 13.65 4.28
CA ASP A 16 12.85 14.49 3.62
C ASP A 16 13.75 15.24 4.61
N GLU A 17 13.24 15.65 5.77
CA GLU A 17 14.00 16.44 6.75
C GLU A 17 14.81 15.59 7.74
N ILE A 18 14.38 14.36 8.05
CA ILE A 18 15.02 13.56 9.12
C ILE A 18 16.50 13.25 8.84
N ASP A 19 16.90 13.25 7.56
CA ASP A 19 18.27 12.97 7.14
C ASP A 19 19.15 14.22 7.03
N LYS A 20 18.58 15.44 7.08
CA LYS A 20 19.32 16.68 6.83
C LYS A 20 20.05 17.21 8.06
N VAL A 21 19.31 17.48 9.14
CA VAL A 21 19.84 18.18 10.33
C VAL A 21 19.23 17.57 11.60
N PRO A 22 19.95 17.52 12.73
CA PRO A 22 19.33 17.25 14.04
C PRO A 22 18.23 18.26 14.36
N THR A 23 17.11 17.77 14.91
CA THR A 23 16.01 18.63 15.32
C THR A 23 16.46 19.45 16.55
N PRO A 24 16.46 20.79 16.47
CA PRO A 24 16.77 21.62 17.63
C PRO A 24 15.64 21.54 18.66
N ASP A 25 15.97 21.60 19.94
CA ASP A 25 14.98 21.82 20.98
C ASP A 25 14.38 23.23 20.84
N SER A 26 13.06 23.30 20.69
CA SER A 26 12.34 24.56 20.50
C SER A 26 12.32 25.42 21.76
N ALA A 27 12.45 24.82 22.95
CA ALA A 27 12.56 25.55 24.20
C ALA A 27 14.00 26.08 24.44
N GLY A 28 14.99 25.55 23.72
CA GLY A 28 16.39 25.92 23.86
C GLY A 28 17.03 25.46 25.17
N GLU A 29 16.36 24.60 25.93
CA GLU A 29 16.82 24.13 27.24
C GLU A 29 17.78 22.94 27.08
N ALA A 30 17.53 22.08 26.08
CA ALA A 30 18.21 20.80 25.91
C ALA A 30 18.69 20.59 24.46
N GLY A 31 19.57 21.46 23.96
CA GLY A 31 20.36 21.21 22.74
C GLY A 31 19.57 20.66 21.54
N THR A 32 20.06 19.61 20.90
CA THR A 32 19.33 18.90 19.82
C THR A 32 18.59 17.70 20.39
N ILE A 33 17.35 17.47 19.95
CA ILE A 33 16.53 16.34 20.33
C ILE A 33 17.14 15.05 19.76
N PRO A 34 17.56 14.09 20.61
CA PRO A 34 18.13 12.84 20.15
C PRO A 34 17.04 11.90 19.59
N LEU A 35 17.43 11.05 18.65
CA LEU A 35 16.59 9.97 18.18
C LEU A 35 16.85 8.70 19.00
N ASN A 36 15.79 7.98 19.35
CA ASN A 36 15.88 6.71 20.07
C ASN A 36 16.37 5.55 19.18
N MET A 37 16.57 5.79 17.90
CA MET A 37 17.00 4.78 16.93
C MET A 37 17.82 5.40 15.78
N PRO A 38 18.51 4.58 14.96
CA PRO A 38 19.31 5.09 13.85
C PRO A 38 18.46 5.87 12.84
N ARG A 39 18.97 7.00 12.35
CA ARG A 39 18.27 7.87 11.37
C ARG A 39 17.76 7.09 10.16
N ALA A 40 18.59 6.22 9.59
CA ALA A 40 18.22 5.42 8.42
C ALA A 40 16.97 4.53 8.68
N GLU A 41 16.83 4.01 9.90
CA GLU A 41 15.66 3.21 10.28
C GLU A 41 14.42 4.10 10.50
N VAL A 42 14.58 5.29 11.10
CA VAL A 42 13.50 6.29 11.19
C VAL A 42 13.02 6.68 9.79
N HIS A 43 13.94 7.05 8.91
CA HIS A 43 13.65 7.43 7.53
C HIS A 43 12.89 6.33 6.79
N LYS A 44 13.34 5.07 6.91
CA LYS A 44 12.66 3.91 6.32
C LYS A 44 11.23 3.77 6.83
N ARG A 45 10.99 3.93 8.13
CA ARG A 45 9.65 3.86 8.73
C ARG A 45 8.75 4.99 8.26
N LEU A 46 9.26 6.22 8.18
CA LEU A 46 8.53 7.38 7.66
C LEU A 46 8.15 7.19 6.18
N CYS A 47 9.08 6.70 5.36
CA CYS A 47 8.80 6.33 3.97
C CYS A 47 7.74 5.23 3.86
N THR A 48 7.79 4.22 4.74
CA THR A 48 6.82 3.14 4.76
C THR A 48 5.42 3.66 5.13
N ALA A 49 5.32 4.52 6.15
CA ALA A 49 4.07 5.16 6.53
C ALA A 49 3.50 6.02 5.38
N ARG A 50 4.34 6.81 4.70
CA ARG A 50 3.94 7.55 3.50
C ARG A 50 3.32 6.64 2.45
N ASN A 51 3.97 5.51 2.16
CA ASN A 51 3.49 4.57 1.14
C ASN A 51 2.12 3.97 1.49
N TYR A 52 1.87 3.68 2.77
CA TYR A 52 0.54 3.22 3.21
C TYR A 52 -0.53 4.31 3.11
N VAL A 53 -0.20 5.56 3.42
CA VAL A 53 -1.12 6.69 3.21
C VAL A 53 -1.43 6.90 1.72
N ASP A 54 -0.41 6.81 0.85
CA ASP A 54 -0.62 6.86 -0.62
C ASP A 54 -1.53 5.72 -1.10
N LEU A 55 -1.36 4.53 -0.52
CA LEU A 55 -2.20 3.37 -0.82
C LEU A 55 -3.65 3.62 -0.36
N ALA A 56 -3.85 4.15 0.84
CA ALA A 56 -5.18 4.52 1.33
C ALA A 56 -5.88 5.54 0.41
N ILE A 57 -5.16 6.58 -0.05
CA ILE A 57 -5.69 7.55 -1.02
C ILE A 57 -6.10 6.86 -2.33
N LYS A 58 -5.30 5.92 -2.83
CA LYS A 58 -5.62 5.15 -4.05
C LYS A 58 -6.85 4.26 -3.87
N HIS A 59 -7.06 3.66 -2.71
CA HIS A 59 -8.26 2.86 -2.45
C HIS A 59 -9.51 3.74 -2.34
N GLU A 60 -9.43 4.86 -1.63
CA GLU A 60 -10.55 5.79 -1.46
C GLU A 60 -10.98 6.39 -2.81
N THR A 61 -10.02 6.86 -3.62
CA THR A 61 -10.29 7.39 -4.97
C THR A 61 -10.85 6.32 -5.93
N ALA A 62 -10.58 5.05 -5.67
CA ALA A 62 -11.15 3.92 -6.40
C ALA A 62 -12.50 3.43 -5.84
N GLY A 63 -13.06 4.10 -4.82
CA GLY A 63 -14.33 3.72 -4.19
C GLY A 63 -14.24 2.46 -3.34
N ARG A 64 -13.08 2.19 -2.73
CA ARG A 64 -12.81 1.01 -1.87
C ARG A 64 -12.50 1.45 -0.43
N PRO A 65 -13.51 1.87 0.34
CA PRO A 65 -13.30 2.46 1.67
C PRO A 65 -12.76 1.46 2.70
N LEU A 66 -13.11 0.15 2.63
CA LEU A 66 -12.60 -0.83 3.61
C LEU A 66 -11.11 -1.07 3.42
N SER A 67 -10.67 -1.18 2.17
CA SER A 67 -9.26 -1.28 1.81
C SER A 67 -8.48 -0.02 2.18
N ALA A 68 -9.10 1.15 2.03
CA ALA A 68 -8.49 2.43 2.45
C ALA A 68 -8.32 2.48 3.98
N GLN A 69 -9.33 2.03 4.74
CA GLN A 69 -9.29 1.96 6.19
C GLN A 69 -8.22 0.97 6.68
N HIS A 70 -8.14 -0.22 6.08
CA HIS A 70 -7.10 -1.21 6.38
C HIS A 70 -5.69 -0.63 6.20
N ALA A 71 -5.47 0.11 5.10
CA ALA A 71 -4.19 0.75 4.84
C ALA A 71 -3.85 1.84 5.87
N LEU A 72 -4.84 2.59 6.34
CA LEU A 72 -4.65 3.57 7.42
C LEU A 72 -4.40 2.90 8.78
N HIS A 73 -5.00 1.75 9.04
CA HIS A 73 -4.74 0.95 10.25
C HIS A 73 -3.26 0.54 10.36
N GLN A 74 -2.59 0.25 9.24
CA GLN A 74 -1.14 -0.06 9.24
C GLN A 74 -0.26 1.10 9.74
N VAL A 75 -0.75 2.34 9.69
CA VAL A 75 -0.02 3.53 10.15
C VAL A 75 -0.49 3.97 11.53
N LEU A 76 -1.80 3.92 11.80
CA LEU A 76 -2.44 4.42 13.02
C LEU A 76 -3.35 3.34 13.64
N PRO A 77 -2.78 2.22 14.12
CA PRO A 77 -3.58 1.06 14.55
C PRO A 77 -4.47 1.34 15.75
N GLU A 78 -4.04 2.25 16.64
CA GLU A 78 -4.78 2.63 17.85
C GLU A 78 -5.97 3.57 17.58
N LEU A 79 -5.93 4.29 16.44
CA LEU A 79 -6.95 5.29 16.11
C LEU A 79 -7.93 4.78 15.05
N VAL A 80 -7.45 3.94 14.14
CA VAL A 80 -8.23 3.42 13.03
C VAL A 80 -8.51 1.94 13.28
N PRO A 81 -9.77 1.51 13.43
CA PRO A 81 -10.10 0.10 13.54
C PRO A 81 -9.66 -0.63 12.27
N ASP A 82 -9.14 -1.84 12.41
CA ASP A 82 -8.87 -2.67 11.25
C ASP A 82 -10.18 -3.01 10.53
N ALA A 83 -10.14 -3.01 9.20
CA ALA A 83 -11.25 -3.34 8.35
C ALA A 83 -10.83 -4.43 7.37
N ASP A 84 -11.67 -5.46 7.22
CA ASP A 84 -11.40 -6.50 6.25
C ASP A 84 -11.75 -6.00 4.82
N GLY A 85 -10.72 -5.67 4.05
CA GLY A 85 -10.83 -5.27 2.64
C GLY A 85 -10.79 -6.44 1.64
N THR A 86 -10.77 -7.70 2.11
CA THR A 86 -10.51 -8.88 1.26
C THR A 86 -11.52 -9.01 0.12
N GLN A 87 -12.79 -8.69 0.37
CA GLN A 87 -13.83 -8.76 -0.65
C GLN A 87 -13.65 -7.69 -1.74
N GLU A 88 -13.32 -6.44 -1.37
CA GLU A 88 -13.09 -5.35 -2.34
C GLU A 88 -11.87 -5.65 -3.25
N GLU A 89 -10.84 -6.28 -2.68
CA GLU A 89 -9.64 -6.67 -3.42
C GLU A 89 -9.88 -7.88 -4.32
N ALA A 90 -10.67 -8.85 -3.86
CA ALA A 90 -11.14 -9.97 -4.69
C ALA A 90 -12.00 -9.48 -5.87
N GLU A 91 -12.91 -8.53 -5.63
CA GLU A 91 -13.72 -7.91 -6.68
C GLU A 91 -12.87 -7.11 -7.67
N ARG A 92 -11.82 -6.40 -7.21
CA ARG A 92 -10.84 -5.73 -8.08
C ARG A 92 -10.12 -6.73 -8.98
N LEU A 93 -9.58 -7.81 -8.40
CA LEU A 93 -8.88 -8.86 -9.15
C LEU A 93 -9.80 -9.52 -10.17
N ALA A 94 -11.04 -9.86 -9.79
CA ALA A 94 -12.03 -10.41 -10.71
C ALA A 94 -12.37 -9.45 -11.85
N ARG A 95 -12.47 -8.14 -11.57
CA ARG A 95 -12.68 -7.11 -12.59
C ARG A 95 -11.48 -7.01 -13.54
N THR A 96 -10.25 -7.01 -13.01
CA THR A 96 -9.01 -6.97 -13.81
C THR A 96 -8.86 -8.21 -14.69
N VAL A 97 -9.18 -9.40 -14.18
CA VAL A 97 -9.17 -10.65 -14.98
C VAL A 97 -10.25 -10.60 -16.07
N ARG A 98 -11.46 -10.12 -15.74
CA ARG A 98 -12.56 -9.98 -16.71
C ARG A 98 -12.27 -8.94 -17.78
N SER A 99 -11.60 -7.85 -17.45
CA SER A 99 -11.24 -6.77 -18.40
C SER A 99 -9.92 -7.02 -19.12
N GLY A 100 -9.01 -7.81 -18.55
CA GLY A 100 -7.71 -8.19 -19.12
C GLY A 100 -7.75 -9.47 -19.96
N GLY A 101 -8.86 -10.21 -19.92
CA GLY A 101 -9.08 -11.44 -20.68
C GLY A 101 -9.10 -11.30 -22.21
N THR A 102 -8.85 -10.11 -22.76
CA THR A 102 -8.77 -9.86 -24.21
C THR A 102 -7.42 -9.33 -24.70
N ALA A 103 -6.40 -9.20 -23.83
CA ALA A 103 -5.11 -8.59 -24.21
C ALA A 103 -3.88 -9.47 -24.00
N ALA A 104 -4.01 -10.80 -24.14
CA ALA A 104 -2.87 -11.73 -24.17
C ALA A 104 -2.99 -12.83 -25.25
N THR A 105 -3.74 -12.59 -26.32
CA THR A 105 -3.70 -13.43 -27.53
C THR A 105 -2.80 -12.76 -28.56
N GLY A 106 -1.50 -12.84 -28.34
CA GLY A 106 -0.53 -12.14 -29.21
C GLY A 106 0.91 -12.55 -28.96
N LEU A 107 1.23 -13.83 -29.12
CA LEU A 107 2.37 -14.37 -29.86
C LEU A 107 2.44 -15.89 -29.62
N GLY A 108 2.46 -16.66 -30.71
CA GLY A 108 2.13 -18.07 -30.70
C GLY A 108 3.17 -19.02 -30.12
N LEU A 109 2.66 -20.18 -29.69
CA LEU A 109 3.34 -21.46 -29.81
C LEU A 109 2.32 -22.48 -30.32
N ALA A 110 2.70 -23.10 -31.43
CA ALA A 110 1.88 -23.91 -32.30
C ALA A 110 1.66 -25.33 -31.78
N ALA A 111 0.56 -25.91 -32.26
CA ALA A 111 0.36 -27.30 -32.65
C ALA A 111 0.66 -28.43 -31.64
N GLY A 112 -0.39 -29.14 -31.27
CA GLY A 112 -0.33 -30.46 -30.64
C GLY A 112 -1.72 -31.09 -30.58
N LEU A 113 -2.14 -31.63 -31.72
CA LEU A 113 -3.39 -32.35 -31.98
C LEU A 113 -3.60 -33.56 -31.04
N VAL A 114 -4.86 -34.03 -30.98
CA VAL A 114 -5.34 -35.39 -30.58
C VAL A 114 -5.92 -35.55 -29.16
N THR A 115 -7.24 -35.36 -29.03
CA THR A 115 -8.13 -36.35 -28.35
C THR A 115 -8.24 -37.59 -29.25
N PRO A 116 -8.35 -38.85 -28.76
CA PRO A 116 -9.33 -39.33 -27.76
C PRO A 116 -8.73 -40.34 -26.73
N THR A 117 -9.39 -40.79 -25.65
CA THR A 117 -10.35 -41.92 -25.64
C THR A 117 -10.78 -42.25 -24.19
N ARG A 118 -11.99 -42.80 -24.09
CA ARG A 118 -12.77 -43.30 -22.94
C ARG A 118 -12.27 -44.66 -22.41
N ALA A 119 -12.80 -45.05 -21.23
CA ALA A 119 -12.66 -46.31 -20.44
C ALA A 119 -11.77 -46.09 -19.21
N TRP A 120 -12.09 -46.54 -17.99
CA TRP A 120 -12.75 -47.79 -17.59
C TRP A 120 -13.72 -47.57 -16.41
N GLY A 121 -14.80 -48.34 -16.40
CA GLY A 121 -15.44 -48.79 -15.18
C GLY A 121 -15.06 -50.25 -14.94
N ASP A 122 -14.80 -50.58 -13.69
CA ASP A 122 -15.33 -51.72 -12.93
C ASP A 122 -15.34 -51.32 -11.44
#